data_AF-A0A4S0QRS9-F1
#
_entry.id   AF-A0A4S0QRS9-F1
#
_cell.length_a   1.000
_cell.length_b   1.000
_cell.length_c   1.000
_cell.angle_alpha   90.00
_cell.angle_beta   90.00
_cell.angle_gamma   90.00
#
_symmetry.space_group_name_H-M   'P 1'
#
loop_
_entity.id
_entity.type
_entity.pdbx_description
1 polymer ?
#
loop_
_entity_poly.entity_id
_entity_poly.type
_entity_poly.pdbx_seq_one_letter_code
_entity_poly.pdbx_strand_id
1 'polypeptide(L)' 'AQNAGITLHVTNHYGANNHHIAETCFKAVARALRSALERDPRQPDAVPSTKGSLKG' A
#
# COMPACT_ATOMS: atom_id res chain seq x y z
N ALA A 1 -6.41 -6.24 3.04
CA ALA A 1 -5.65 -6.84 1.93
C ALA A 1 -6.56 -7.67 1.04
N GLN A 2 -7.09 -8.81 1.53
CA GLN A 2 -7.95 -9.73 0.77
C GLN A 2 -9.15 -9.04 0.11
N ASN A 3 -10.03 -8.40 0.89
CA ASN A 3 -11.22 -7.72 0.34
C ASN A 3 -10.91 -6.52 -0.57
N ALA A 4 -9.68 -6.00 -0.52
CA ALA A 4 -9.27 -4.88 -1.36
C ALA A 4 -8.53 -5.33 -2.63
N GLY A 5 -8.28 -6.63 -2.81
CA GLY A 5 -7.51 -7.13 -3.96
C GLY A 5 -6.06 -6.64 -4.00
N ILE A 6 -5.48 -6.25 -2.86
CA ILE A 6 -4.11 -5.72 -2.81
C ILE A 6 -3.14 -6.74 -2.20
N THR A 7 -1.91 -6.72 -2.69
CA THR A 7 -0.78 -7.33 -1.99
C THR A 7 -0.28 -6.33 -0.95
N LEU A 8 -0.30 -6.72 0.32
CA LEU A 8 0.14 -5.87 1.43
C LEU A 8 1.17 -6.61 2.27
N HIS A 9 2.34 -5.99 2.45
CA HIS A 9 3.35 -6.45 3.38
C HIS A 9 3.57 -5.39 4.45
N VAL A 10 3.60 -5.83 5.71
CA VAL A 10 3.88 -4.97 6.86
C VAL A 10 4.94 -5.65 7.69
N THR A 11 6.06 -4.96 7.93
CA THR A 11 7.18 -5.47 8.72
C THR A 11 7.44 -4.51 9.86
N ASN A 12 7.39 -5.01 11.10
CA ASN A 12 7.88 -4.27 12.24
C ASN A 12 9.38 -4.52 12.38
N HIS A 13 10.22 -3.51 12.16
CA HIS A 13 11.66 -3.66 12.26
C HIS A 13 12.16 -3.72 13.71
N TYR A 14 11.54 -2.94 14.61
CA TYR A 14 11.88 -2.88 16.03
C TYR A 14 10.76 -2.19 16.80
N GLY A 15 10.71 -2.41 18.11
CA GLY A 15 9.82 -1.70 19.03
C GLY A 15 9.66 -2.44 20.35
N ALA A 16 9.43 -1.69 21.43
CA ALA A 16 9.22 -2.25 22.77
C ALA A 16 7.81 -2.02 23.32
N ASN A 17 7.06 -1.06 22.74
CA ASN A 17 5.71 -0.71 23.18
C ASN A 17 4.69 -1.13 22.10
N ASN A 18 3.77 -2.00 22.48
CA ASN A 18 2.77 -2.56 21.56
C ASN A 18 1.83 -1.52 20.95
N HIS A 19 1.46 -0.48 21.71
CA HIS A 19 0.63 0.62 21.21
C HIS A 19 1.35 1.36 20.09
N HIS A 20 2.62 1.74 20.31
CA HIS A 20 3.42 2.41 19.27
C HIS A 20 3.71 1.51 18.07
N ILE A 21 3.95 0.21 18.27
CA ILE A 21 4.16 -0.73 17.16
C ILE A 21 2.90 -0.81 16.28
N ALA A 22 1.72 -0.99 16.89
CA ALA A 22 0.48 -1.03 16.13
C ALA A 22 0.25 0.30 15.39
N GLU A 23 0.35 1.43 16.09
CA GLU A 23 0.13 2.75 15.51
C GLU A 23 1.07 3.04 14.34
N THR A 24 2.36 2.70 14.47
CA THR A 24 3.35 2.90 13.40
C THR A 24 3.05 2.01 12.18
N CYS A 25 2.65 0.75 12.38
CA CYS A 25 2.19 -0.12 11.28
C CYS A 25 1.01 0.51 10.53
N PHE A 26 -0.02 1.01 11.22
CA PHE A 26 -1.18 1.62 10.58
C PHE A 26 -0.84 2.94 9.87
N LYS A 27 -0.02 3.80 10.49
CA LYS A 27 0.46 5.04 9.86
C LYS A 27 1.29 4.76 8.60
N ALA A 28 2.14 3.74 8.63
CA ALA A 28 2.95 3.34 7.47
C ALA A 28 2.06 2.86 6.32
N VAL A 29 1.06 2.00 6.60
CA VAL A 29 0.08 1.54 5.61
C VAL A 29 -0.71 2.71 5.01
N ALA A 30 -1.18 3.66 5.83
CA ALA A 30 -1.90 4.82 5.33
C ALA A 30 -1.07 5.66 4.35
N ARG A 31 0.21 5.89 4.65
CA ARG A 31 1.13 6.62 3.75
C ARG A 31 1.44 5.86 2.47
N ALA A 32 1.65 4.55 2.57
CA ALA A 32 1.91 3.68 1.41
C ALA A 32 0.70 3.65 0.47
N LEU A 33 -0.51 3.47 1.01
CA LEU A 33 -1.75 3.49 0.23
C LEU A 33 -2.01 4.84 -0.43
N ARG A 34 -1.78 5.95 0.27
CA ARG A 34 -1.88 7.28 -0.34
C ARG A 34 -1.01 7.37 -1.59
N SER A 35 0.27 6.99 -1.48
CA SER A 35 1.21 7.06 -2.60
C SER A 35 0.81 6.12 -3.74
N ALA A 36 0.30 4.92 -3.42
CA ALA A 36 -0.11 3.93 -4.41
C ALA A 36 -1.41 4.30 -5.17
N LEU A 37 -2.26 5.13 -4.57
CA LEU A 37 -3.55 5.54 -5.15
C LEU A 37 -3.50 6.91 -5.85
N GLU A 38 -2.41 7.66 -5.70
CA GLU A 38 -2.21 8.92 -6.41
C GLU A 38 -2.08 8.67 -7.93
N ARG A 39 -2.67 9.57 -8.73
CA ARG A 39 -2.57 9.49 -10.20
C ARG A 39 -1.13 9.75 -10.62
N ASP A 40 -0.56 8.87 -11.44
CA ASP A 40 0.76 9.08 -12.03
C ASP A 40 0.65 10.07 -13.23
N PRO A 41 1.19 11.30 -13.12
CA PRO A 41 1.11 12.27 -14.21
C PRO A 41 1.92 11.86 -15.46
N ARG A 42 2.82 10.87 -15.35
CA ARG A 42 3.60 10.34 -16.48
C ARG A 42 2.79 9.33 -17.30
N GLN A 43 1.72 8.79 -16.73
CA GLN A 43 0.94 7.69 -17.28
C GLN A 43 -0.57 7.89 -16.97
N PRO A 44 -1.18 9.00 -17.40
CA PRO A 44 -2.52 9.40 -16.95
C PRO A 44 -3.64 8.39 -17.27
N ASP A 45 -3.54 7.70 -18.41
CA ASP A 45 -4.57 6.80 -18.93
C ASP A 45 -4.10 5.34 -19.05
N ALA A 46 -2.89 5.03 -18.58
CA ALA A 46 -2.32 3.69 -18.71
C ALA A 46 -2.69 2.80 -17.52
N VAL A 47 -3.04 1.55 -17.81
CA VAL A 47 -3.09 0.51 -16.76
C VAL A 47 -1.64 0.11 -16.44
N PRO A 48 -1.17 0.24 -15.20
CA PRO A 48 0.23 -0.04 -14.84
C PRO A 48 0.48 -1.56 -14.72
N SER A 49 0.35 -2.27 -15.84
CA SER A 49 0.50 -3.72 -15.96
C SER A 49 0.91 -4.07 -17.38
N THR A 50 1.97 -4.86 -17.55
CA THR A 50 2.40 -5.36 -18.87
C THR A 50 1.37 -6.30 -19.51
N LYS A 51 0.46 -6.88 -18.71
CA LYS A 51 -0.67 -7.67 -19.19
C LYS A 51 -1.87 -6.80 -19.60
N GLY A 52 -1.77 -5.48 -19.48
CA GLY A 52 -2.83 -4.52 -19.82
C GLY A 52 -4.06 -4.57 -18.90
N SER A 53 -4.02 -5.31 -17.80
CA SER A 53 -5.14 -5.44 -16.86
C SER A 53 -4.67 -5.63 -15.42
N LEU A 54 -5.50 -5.15 -14.48
CA LEU A 54 -5.42 -5.42 -13.05
C LEU A 54 -6.78 -5.99 -12.63
N LYS A 55 -6.76 -7.18 -12.02
CA LYS A 55 -7.97 -7.87 -11.56
C LYS A 55 -7.78 -8.27 -10.09
N GLY A 56 -8.88 -8.25 -9.33
CA GLY A 56 -8.95 -8.77 -7.97
C GLY A 56 -9.31 -10.24 -7.95
#